data_AF-A0A952RQD8-F1
#
_entry.id   AF-A0A952RQD8-F1
#
_cell.length_a   1.000
_cell.length_b   1.000
_cell.length_c   1.000
_cell.angle_alpha   90.00
_cell.angle_beta   90.00
_cell.angle_gamma   90.00
#
_symmetry.space_group_name_H-M   'P 1'
#
loop_
_entity.id
_entity.type
_entity.pdbx_description
1 polymer ?
#
loop_
_entity_poly.entity_id
_entity_poly.type
_entity_poly.pdbx_seq_one_letter_code
_entity_poly.pdbx_strand_id
1 'polypeptide(L)'
;MTDFEIQYAAHTATCTFLLDSEGICRRIVMVPNANATRTREASRAAARCVGAQYVASLDASLAGMLSDMPKVGTSMLFARTDERGRISLVRTGHVTRFERHVEDPFIEQERPSVVATSAPPISPSIMPTQRMPRTTIPPDPYEAGHLDDRTMPVRPSDVRALRPSATDPEPPTMRTPFVGPPPARSPGEHVPRTRSEVVPRPNATLEPVRPLIRRRAGA
;
A
#
# COMPACT_ATOMS: atom_id res chain seq x y z
N MET A 1 1.68 0.85 25.69
CA MET A 1 1.37 0.80 24.24
C MET A 1 2.34 1.74 23.59
N THR A 2 3.27 1.24 22.79
CA THR A 2 4.11 2.11 21.94
C THR A 2 3.21 2.63 20.84
N ASP A 3 2.96 3.94 20.83
CA ASP A 3 2.31 4.58 19.70
C ASP A 3 3.26 4.51 18.51
N PHE A 4 2.77 3.94 17.41
CA PHE A 4 3.53 3.84 16.17
C PHE A 4 3.03 4.95 15.25
N GLU A 5 3.93 5.87 14.91
CA GLU A 5 3.64 6.96 14.00
C GLU A 5 3.69 6.46 12.55
N ILE A 6 2.67 6.80 11.77
CA ILE A 6 2.63 6.48 10.34
C ILE A 6 3.38 7.56 9.59
N GLN A 7 4.52 7.20 8.99
CA GLN A 7 5.37 8.12 8.23
C GLN A 7 5.16 8.00 6.72
N TYR A 8 4.63 6.88 6.22
CA TYR A 8 4.37 6.70 4.79
C TYR A 8 3.02 6.04 4.53
N ALA A 9 2.37 6.44 3.44
CA ALA A 9 1.17 5.80 2.91
C ALA A 9 1.39 5.39 1.46
N ALA A 10 1.36 4.09 1.17
CA ALA A 10 1.48 3.56 -0.19
C ALA A 10 0.11 3.04 -0.66
N HIS A 11 -0.47 3.73 -1.61
CA HIS A 11 -1.75 3.37 -2.20
C HIS A 11 -1.53 2.40 -3.36
N THR A 12 -2.39 1.40 -3.46
CA THR A 12 -2.52 0.50 -4.60
C THR A 12 -3.97 0.51 -5.07
N ALA A 13 -4.28 -0.21 -6.15
CA ALA A 13 -5.63 -0.32 -6.66
C ALA A 13 -6.64 -0.91 -5.63
N THR A 14 -6.17 -1.74 -4.69
CA THR A 14 -7.04 -2.49 -3.77
C THR A 14 -6.93 -2.06 -2.31
N CYS A 15 -5.84 -1.41 -1.91
CA CYS A 15 -5.59 -1.05 -0.52
C CYS A 15 -4.52 0.04 -0.39
N THR A 16 -4.47 0.66 0.78
CA THR A 16 -3.41 1.56 1.23
C THR A 16 -2.63 0.89 2.36
N PHE A 17 -1.30 0.83 2.22
CA PHE A 17 -0.38 0.37 3.25
C PHE A 17 0.09 1.57 4.06
N LEU A 18 -0.09 1.53 5.38
CA LEU A 18 0.36 2.56 6.32
C LEU A 18 1.63 2.06 7.01
N LEU A 19 2.75 2.71 6.69
CA LEU A 19 4.09 2.33 7.13
C LEU A 19 4.62 3.33 8.16
N ASP A 20 5.41 2.85 9.10
CA ASP A 20 6.17 3.70 10.02
C ASP A 20 7.50 4.17 9.40
N SER A 21 8.32 4.82 10.22
CA SER A 21 9.64 5.34 9.81
C SER A 21 10.65 4.25 9.42
N GLU A 22 10.46 3.01 9.87
CA GLU A 22 11.31 1.86 9.54
C GLU A 22 10.81 1.10 8.30
N GLY A 23 9.71 1.56 7.68
CA GLY A 23 9.06 0.89 6.56
C GLY A 23 8.26 -0.34 6.97
N ILE A 24 7.94 -0.52 8.25
CA ILE A 24 7.11 -1.62 8.74
C ILE A 24 5.64 -1.26 8.51
N CYS A 25 4.91 -2.15 7.85
CA CYS A 25 3.48 -1.97 7.61
C CYS A 25 2.69 -2.19 8.91
N ARG A 26 2.23 -1.10 9.51
CA ARG A 26 1.45 -1.11 10.76
C ARG A 26 -0.02 -1.40 10.53
N ARG A 27 -0.59 -0.90 9.43
CA ARG A 27 -2.01 -1.04 9.12
C ARG A 27 -2.26 -1.04 7.62
N ILE A 28 -3.37 -1.66 7.23
CA ILE A 28 -3.84 -1.69 5.84
C ILE A 28 -5.27 -1.20 5.81
N VAL A 29 -5.55 -0.28 4.90
CA VAL A 29 -6.89 0.24 4.63
C VAL A 29 -7.33 -0.29 3.28
N MET A 30 -8.36 -1.13 3.25
CA MET A 30 -8.90 -1.66 1.99
C MET A 30 -9.68 -0.57 1.27
N VAL A 31 -9.49 -0.43 -0.04
CA VAL A 31 -10.31 0.45 -0.88
C VAL A 31 -11.66 -0.25 -1.09
N PRO A 32 -12.80 0.41 -0.81
CA PRO A 32 -14.11 -0.18 -1.06
C PRO A 32 -14.28 -0.45 -2.56
N ASN A 33 -14.51 -1.72 -2.91
CA ASN A 33 -14.72 -2.16 -4.28
C ASN A 33 -16.05 -2.94 -4.36
N ALA A 34 -16.82 -2.72 -5.44
CA ALA A 34 -18.13 -3.33 -5.68
C ALA A 34 -18.11 -4.87 -5.75
N ASN A 35 -16.95 -5.50 -5.99
CA ASN A 35 -16.85 -6.94 -6.20
C ASN A 35 -16.42 -7.71 -4.95
N ALA A 36 -17.37 -8.05 -4.08
CA ALA A 36 -17.16 -8.61 -2.74
C ALA A 36 -16.28 -9.87 -2.69
N THR A 37 -16.35 -10.76 -3.69
CA THR A 37 -15.61 -12.03 -3.69
C THR A 37 -14.11 -11.80 -3.84
N ARG A 38 -13.69 -10.94 -4.80
CA ARG A 38 -12.28 -10.60 -4.99
C ARG A 38 -11.71 -9.79 -3.83
N THR A 39 -12.55 -8.97 -3.18
CA THR A 39 -12.17 -8.20 -2.00
C THR A 39 -11.76 -9.10 -0.82
N ARG A 40 -12.40 -10.26 -0.63
CA ARG A 40 -12.04 -11.20 0.46
C ARG A 40 -10.66 -11.84 0.26
N GLU A 41 -10.32 -12.19 -0.97
CA GLU A 41 -9.02 -12.76 -1.28
C GLU A 41 -7.92 -11.70 -1.16
N ALA A 42 -8.17 -10.51 -1.72
CA ALA A 42 -7.27 -9.37 -1.59
C ALA A 42 -7.04 -8.97 -0.13
N SER A 43 -8.08 -8.98 0.72
CA SER A 43 -7.94 -8.65 2.13
C SER A 43 -7.12 -9.68 2.90
N ARG A 44 -7.27 -10.98 2.60
CA ARG A 44 -6.43 -12.04 3.18
C ARG A 44 -4.97 -11.93 2.75
N ALA A 45 -4.72 -11.64 1.47
CA ALA A 45 -3.37 -11.44 0.96
C ALA A 45 -2.73 -10.19 1.58
N ALA A 46 -3.46 -9.08 1.61
CA ALA A 46 -2.99 -7.82 2.19
C ALA A 46 -2.71 -7.98 3.68
N ALA A 47 -3.59 -8.64 4.46
CA ALA A 47 -3.39 -8.87 5.89
C ALA A 47 -2.05 -9.55 6.23
N ARG A 48 -1.43 -10.27 5.28
CA ARG A 48 -0.10 -10.86 5.49
C ARG A 48 1.02 -9.83 5.57
N CYS A 49 0.79 -8.60 5.10
CA CYS A 49 1.78 -7.52 5.12
C CYS A 49 1.81 -6.78 6.46
N VAL A 50 0.81 -6.94 7.34
CA VAL A 50 0.87 -6.32 8.69
C VAL A 50 2.04 -6.90 9.48
N GLY A 51 2.92 -6.02 9.96
CA GLY A 51 4.18 -6.35 10.63
C GLY A 51 5.32 -6.73 9.68
N ALA A 52 5.09 -6.73 8.36
CA ALA A 52 6.13 -6.97 7.37
C ALA A 52 6.90 -5.68 7.08
N GLN A 53 8.21 -5.81 6.83
CA GLN A 53 9.09 -4.69 6.52
C GLN A 53 9.19 -4.50 5.02
N TYR A 54 9.00 -3.28 4.54
CA TYR A 54 9.30 -2.92 3.16
C TYR A 54 10.81 -3.07 2.89
N VAL A 55 11.17 -3.74 1.79
CA VAL A 55 12.57 -4.00 1.45
C VAL A 55 13.02 -3.42 0.11
N ALA A 56 12.12 -3.34 -0.88
CA ALA A 56 12.42 -2.79 -2.20
C ALA A 56 11.14 -2.64 -3.04
N SER A 57 11.25 -1.91 -4.14
CA SER A 57 10.25 -1.85 -5.22
C SER A 57 10.79 -2.44 -6.51
N LEU A 58 9.92 -3.13 -7.26
CA LEU A 58 10.25 -3.78 -8.53
C LEU A 58 10.09 -2.78 -9.68
N ASP A 59 11.21 -2.24 -10.16
CA ASP A 59 11.29 -1.23 -11.22
C ASP A 59 12.06 -1.78 -12.43
N ALA A 60 11.33 -2.22 -13.47
CA ALA A 60 11.92 -2.82 -14.66
C ALA A 60 12.82 -1.87 -15.47
N SER A 61 12.79 -0.56 -15.19
CA SER A 61 13.65 0.42 -15.85
C SER A 61 15.07 0.46 -15.27
N LEU A 62 15.28 -0.08 -14.07
CA LEU A 62 16.57 -0.08 -13.39
C LEU A 62 17.35 -1.37 -13.67
N ALA A 63 18.68 -1.25 -13.79
CA ALA A 63 19.57 -2.40 -13.82
C ALA A 63 19.46 -3.17 -12.49
N GLY A 64 19.02 -4.44 -12.56
CA GLY A 64 18.75 -5.27 -11.37
C GLY A 64 17.30 -5.20 -10.85
N MET A 65 16.45 -4.36 -11.45
CA MET A 65 15.01 -4.27 -11.21
C MET A 65 14.58 -3.91 -9.79
N LEU A 66 15.48 -3.41 -8.94
CA LEU A 66 15.19 -3.06 -7.54
C LEU A 66 15.45 -1.58 -7.29
N SER A 67 14.44 -0.90 -6.73
CA SER A 67 14.50 0.47 -6.25
C SER A 67 14.37 0.49 -4.73
N ASP A 68 15.18 1.30 -4.08
CA ASP A 68 15.12 1.49 -2.62
C ASP A 68 13.82 2.18 -2.21
N MET A 69 13.40 3.24 -2.91
CA MET A 69 12.16 3.95 -2.58
C MET A 69 10.93 3.44 -3.34
N PRO A 70 9.74 3.40 -2.70
CA PRO A 70 8.47 3.16 -3.37
C PRO A 70 8.23 4.19 -4.47
N LYS A 71 7.93 3.69 -5.68
CA LYS A 71 7.60 4.52 -6.84
C LYS A 71 6.23 4.17 -7.40
N VAL A 72 5.49 5.18 -7.82
CA VAL A 72 4.23 5.00 -8.55
C VAL A 72 4.49 4.18 -9.82
N GLY A 73 3.59 3.23 -10.09
CA GLY A 73 3.70 2.28 -11.21
C GLY A 73 4.49 1.01 -10.90
N THR A 74 5.21 0.93 -9.78
CA THR A 74 6.03 -0.24 -9.41
C THR A 74 5.32 -1.10 -8.34
N SER A 75 5.66 -2.39 -8.27
CA SER A 75 5.20 -3.28 -7.19
C SER A 75 6.15 -3.20 -6.00
N MET A 76 5.64 -3.16 -4.77
CA MET A 76 6.48 -3.21 -3.57
C MET A 76 6.75 -4.66 -3.15
N LEU A 77 7.86 -4.86 -2.43
CA LEU A 77 8.23 -6.10 -1.76
C LEU A 77 8.28 -5.88 -0.26
N PHE A 78 7.61 -6.75 0.48
CA PHE A 78 7.65 -6.81 1.93
C PHE A 78 8.30 -8.12 2.38
N ALA A 79 9.20 -8.06 3.34
CA ALA A 79 9.75 -9.21 4.04
C ALA A 79 8.96 -9.43 5.34
N ARG A 80 8.46 -10.65 5.52
CA ARG A 80 7.81 -11.07 6.77
C ARG A 80 8.53 -12.27 7.34
N THR A 81 8.87 -12.16 8.63
CA THR A 81 9.42 -13.26 9.41
C THR A 81 8.28 -14.02 10.09
N ASP A 82 8.24 -15.35 9.96
CA ASP A 82 7.31 -16.20 10.69
C ASP A 82 7.82 -16.48 12.12
N GLU A 83 6.99 -17.11 12.95
CA GLU A 83 7.36 -17.49 14.33
C GLU A 83 8.54 -18.46 14.41
N ARG A 84 8.87 -19.14 13.30
CA ARG A 84 10.01 -20.07 13.19
C ARG A 84 11.27 -19.38 12.67
N GLY A 85 11.24 -18.07 12.46
CA GLY A 85 12.37 -17.29 11.92
C GLY A 85 12.55 -17.39 10.40
N ARG A 86 11.61 -17.99 9.65
CA ARG A 86 11.69 -18.04 8.19
C ARG A 86 11.18 -16.73 7.59
N ILE A 87 11.92 -16.23 6.61
CA ILE A 87 11.57 -15.01 5.89
C ILE A 87 10.80 -15.37 4.62
N SER A 88 9.64 -14.73 4.45
CA SER A 88 8.82 -14.80 3.24
C SER A 88 8.74 -13.43 2.59
N LEU A 89 8.82 -13.38 1.26
CA LEU A 89 8.64 -12.15 0.49
C LEU A 89 7.21 -12.07 -0.04
N VAL A 90 6.55 -10.95 0.22
CA VAL A 90 5.20 -10.65 -0.26
C VAL A 90 5.29 -9.52 -1.27
N ARG A 91 4.84 -9.80 -2.49
CA ARG A 91 4.74 -8.82 -3.57
C ARG A 91 3.35 -8.19 -3.59
N THR A 92 3.29 -6.87 -3.70
CA THR A 92 2.02 -6.14 -3.78
C THR A 92 1.60 -5.86 -5.23
N GLY A 93 0.38 -5.35 -5.39
CA GLY A 93 -0.03 -4.65 -6.62
C GLY A 93 0.80 -3.39 -6.85
N HIS A 94 0.64 -2.79 -8.03
CA HIS A 94 1.32 -1.55 -8.40
C HIS A 94 0.89 -0.39 -7.50
N VAL A 95 1.86 0.41 -7.08
CA VAL A 95 1.64 1.64 -6.32
C VAL A 95 0.98 2.66 -7.24
N THR A 96 -0.19 3.17 -6.86
CA THR A 96 -0.93 4.20 -7.61
C THR A 96 -0.62 5.60 -7.10
N ARG A 97 -0.29 5.72 -5.81
CA ARG A 97 0.08 6.97 -5.12
C ARG A 97 0.96 6.63 -3.92
N PHE A 98 1.95 7.47 -3.65
CA PHE A 98 2.82 7.32 -2.49
C PHE A 98 2.90 8.66 -1.75
N GLU A 99 2.63 8.64 -0.45
CA GLU A 99 2.64 9.81 0.41
C GLU A 99 3.67 9.61 1.52
N ARG A 100 4.40 10.67 1.84
CA ARG A 100 5.31 10.73 2.97
C ARG A 100 4.78 11.76 3.95
N HIS A 101 4.34 11.30 5.11
CA HIS A 101 4.03 12.13 6.26
C HIS A 101 5.33 12.36 7.03
N VAL A 102 6.10 13.38 6.62
CA VAL A 102 7.08 13.97 7.54
C VAL A 102 6.26 14.93 8.40
N GLU A 103 6.13 14.62 9.69
CA GLU A 103 5.54 15.40 10.80
C GLU A 103 4.70 16.65 10.48
N ASP A 104 3.47 16.60 11.01
CA ASP A 104 2.50 17.64 11.34
C ASP A 104 2.46 18.93 10.48
N PRO A 105 1.47 19.11 9.58
CA PRO A 105 1.23 20.41 8.94
C PRO A 105 0.84 21.52 9.94
N PHE A 106 0.59 21.19 11.22
CA PHE A 106 0.33 22.12 12.31
C PHE A 106 1.52 22.38 13.25
N ILE A 107 2.68 21.74 13.08
CA ILE A 107 3.93 22.36 13.55
C ILE A 107 4.15 23.53 12.60
N GLU A 108 3.68 24.68 13.07
CA GLU A 108 3.80 25.98 12.47
C GLU A 108 5.10 26.08 11.66
N GLN A 109 4.94 26.03 10.33
CA GLN A 109 5.46 27.16 9.60
C GLN A 109 4.90 28.39 10.33
N GLU A 110 5.67 28.93 11.27
CA GLU A 110 5.90 30.36 11.31
C GLU A 110 6.22 30.73 9.87
N ARG A 111 5.17 30.88 9.05
CA ARG A 111 5.20 31.84 7.98
C ARG A 111 5.57 33.11 8.74
N PRO A 112 6.74 33.73 8.54
CA PRO A 112 6.78 35.16 8.72
C PRO A 112 5.62 35.66 7.87
N SER A 113 4.56 36.09 8.55
CA SER A 113 3.32 36.65 8.01
C SER A 113 3.64 38.03 7.42
N VAL A 114 4.56 38.03 6.47
CA VAL A 114 5.02 39.17 5.71
C VAL A 114 5.47 38.63 4.35
N VAL A 115 4.52 38.03 3.63
CA VAL A 115 4.58 38.15 2.18
C VAL A 115 4.41 39.64 1.92
N ALA A 116 5.52 40.34 1.67
CA ALA A 116 5.52 41.71 1.20
C ALA A 116 4.90 41.72 -0.20
N THR A 117 3.57 41.67 -0.26
CA THR A 117 2.84 41.91 -1.50
C THR A 117 3.06 43.37 -1.86
N SER A 118 3.32 43.66 -3.13
CA SER A 118 3.37 45.03 -3.66
C SER A 118 2.02 45.76 -3.62
N ALA A 119 0.99 45.14 -3.03
CA ALA A 119 -0.30 45.76 -2.79
C ALA A 119 -0.16 46.83 -1.69
N PRO A 120 -0.67 48.05 -1.91
CA PRO A 120 -0.71 49.08 -0.89
C PRO A 120 -1.44 48.58 0.38
N PRO A 121 -0.98 48.95 1.58
CA PRO A 121 -1.65 48.57 2.82
C PRO A 121 -3.09 49.09 2.81
N ILE A 122 -4.05 48.18 2.81
CA ILE A 122 -5.47 48.53 2.91
C ILE A 122 -5.71 48.91 4.37
N SER A 123 -6.07 50.18 4.60
CA SER A 123 -6.42 50.68 5.93
C SER A 123 -7.49 49.79 6.58
N PRO A 124 -7.36 49.43 7.87
CA PRO A 124 -8.33 48.58 8.55
C PRO A 124 -9.71 49.25 8.49
N SER A 125 -10.67 48.55 7.86
CA SER A 125 -12.04 49.02 7.71
C SER A 125 -12.69 49.17 9.09
N ILE A 126 -13.00 50.42 9.43
CA ILE A 126 -13.67 50.80 10.68
C ILE A 126 -15.11 50.27 10.66
N MET A 127 -15.43 49.49 11.70
CA MET A 127 -16.72 49.05 12.24
C MET A 127 -17.65 48.12 11.43
N PRO A 128 -18.06 46.98 12.03
CA PRO A 128 -19.16 46.17 11.51
C PRO A 128 -20.50 46.82 11.89
N THR A 129 -21.29 47.19 10.88
CA THR A 129 -22.72 47.48 11.09
C THR A 129 -23.41 46.18 11.50
N GLN A 130 -24.05 46.18 12.69
CA GLN A 130 -24.87 45.07 13.17
C GLN A 130 -25.94 44.72 12.12
N ARG A 131 -25.80 43.55 11.48
CA ARG A 131 -26.89 42.94 10.72
C ARG A 131 -27.90 42.37 11.71
N MET A 132 -29.10 42.94 11.71
CA MET A 132 -30.25 42.36 12.40
C MET A 132 -30.55 40.94 11.89
N PRO A 133 -30.95 40.01 12.76
CA PRO A 133 -31.45 38.70 12.36
C PRO A 133 -32.92 38.83 11.89
N ARG A 134 -33.11 38.75 10.57
CA ARG A 134 -34.34 38.29 9.91
C ARG A 134 -33.83 37.30 8.85
N THR A 135 -34.26 36.04 8.85
CA THR A 135 -35.60 35.66 8.41
C THR A 135 -35.96 34.28 8.95
N THR A 136 -37.17 34.17 9.46
CA THR A 136 -37.94 32.95 9.74
C THR A 136 -37.88 31.97 8.57
N ILE A 137 -37.32 30.78 8.81
CA ILE A 137 -37.43 29.64 7.91
C ILE A 137 -38.91 29.18 7.98
N PRO A 138 -39.67 29.19 6.87
CA PRO A 138 -41.01 28.62 6.85
C PRO A 138 -40.93 27.11 7.09
N PRO A 139 -41.83 26.52 7.90
CA PRO A 139 -41.88 25.08 8.10
C PRO A 139 -42.19 24.38 6.77
N ASP A 140 -41.37 23.39 6.44
CA ASP A 140 -41.56 22.53 5.28
C ASP A 140 -42.86 21.71 5.46
N PRO A 141 -43.87 21.85 4.59
CA PRO A 141 -45.14 21.13 4.69
C PRO A 141 -45.06 19.65 4.26
N TYR A 142 -43.88 19.10 3.92
CA TYR A 142 -43.73 17.71 3.47
C TYR A 142 -43.30 16.69 4.53
N GLU A 143 -43.18 17.07 5.81
CA GLU A 143 -42.90 16.14 6.94
C GLU A 143 -44.19 15.49 7.49
N ALA A 144 -45.04 14.97 6.60
CA ALA A 144 -46.22 14.19 6.99
C ALA A 144 -46.35 12.95 6.12
N GLY A 145 -45.74 11.84 6.56
CA GLY A 145 -46.21 10.52 6.14
C GLY A 145 -45.17 9.49 5.72
N HIS A 146 -44.07 9.30 6.46
CA HIS A 146 -43.36 8.02 6.36
C HIS A 146 -42.89 7.50 7.72
N LEU A 147 -43.87 7.28 8.60
CA LEU A 147 -43.74 6.30 9.66
C LEU A 147 -43.94 4.90 9.08
N ASP A 148 -43.05 4.01 9.50
CA ASP A 148 -43.24 2.58 9.65
C ASP A 148 -43.43 1.75 8.39
N ASP A 149 -42.32 1.30 7.79
CA ASP A 149 -42.17 -0.14 7.62
C ASP A 149 -40.71 -0.56 7.41
N ARG A 150 -40.33 -1.69 8.02
CA ARG A 150 -39.12 -2.49 7.76
C ARG A 150 -37.81 -2.07 8.43
N THR A 151 -37.74 -2.25 9.75
CA THR A 151 -36.56 -2.90 10.33
C THR A 151 -36.94 -3.75 11.54
N MET A 152 -37.47 -4.94 11.28
CA MET A 152 -37.61 -5.95 12.33
C MET A 152 -36.21 -6.48 12.70
N PRO A 153 -35.83 -6.50 13.98
CA PRO A 153 -34.59 -7.13 14.41
C PRO A 153 -34.67 -8.63 14.15
N VAL A 154 -33.80 -9.13 13.27
CA VAL A 154 -33.65 -10.56 13.00
C VAL A 154 -33.20 -11.25 14.29
N ARG A 155 -34.02 -12.16 14.81
CA ARG A 155 -33.66 -12.98 15.97
C ARG A 155 -32.61 -14.02 15.54
N PRO A 156 -31.55 -14.26 16.33
CA PRO A 156 -30.47 -15.20 15.99
C PRO A 156 -30.89 -16.68 15.86
N SER A 157 -32.14 -17.02 16.18
CA SER A 157 -32.61 -18.41 16.30
C SER A 157 -33.00 -19.06 14.97
N ASP A 158 -33.24 -18.28 13.91
CA ASP A 158 -33.86 -18.80 12.67
C ASP A 158 -32.85 -19.19 11.57
N VAL A 159 -31.55 -18.96 11.78
CA VAL A 159 -30.51 -19.30 10.78
C VAL A 159 -30.15 -20.80 10.78
N ARG A 160 -30.71 -21.60 11.71
CA ARG A 160 -30.33 -23.02 11.86
C ARG A 160 -31.19 -24.01 11.05
N ALA A 161 -32.24 -23.55 10.35
CA ALA A 161 -33.19 -24.44 9.67
C ALA A 161 -32.92 -24.66 8.17
N LEU A 162 -31.98 -23.95 7.54
CA LEU A 162 -31.60 -24.17 6.14
C LEU A 162 -30.31 -24.96 6.01
N ARG A 163 -30.20 -26.06 6.78
CA ARG A 163 -29.18 -27.09 6.52
C ARG A 163 -29.82 -28.12 5.59
N PRO A 164 -29.62 -28.03 4.26
CA PRO A 164 -30.03 -29.12 3.37
C PRO A 164 -29.37 -30.40 3.89
N SER A 165 -30.18 -31.43 4.10
CA SER A 165 -29.71 -32.78 4.35
C SER A 165 -28.78 -33.16 3.20
N ALA A 166 -27.49 -33.16 3.47
CA ALA A 166 -26.49 -33.69 2.56
C ALA A 166 -26.73 -35.20 2.44
N THR A 167 -27.56 -35.58 1.47
CA THR A 167 -27.44 -36.88 0.82
C THR A 167 -26.11 -36.82 0.08
N ASP A 168 -25.10 -37.50 0.59
CA ASP A 168 -23.79 -37.63 -0.06
C ASP A 168 -23.97 -38.06 -1.52
N PRO A 169 -23.66 -37.22 -2.52
CA PRO A 169 -23.37 -37.74 -3.83
C PRO A 169 -21.98 -38.40 -3.72
N GLU A 170 -21.97 -39.70 -3.96
CA GLU A 170 -20.76 -40.50 -4.11
C GLU A 170 -19.72 -39.71 -4.94
N PRO A 171 -18.50 -39.49 -4.42
CA PRO A 171 -17.53 -38.67 -5.12
C PRO A 171 -17.25 -39.29 -6.48
N PRO A 172 -17.29 -38.51 -7.58
CA PRO A 172 -16.82 -39.01 -8.85
C PRO A 172 -15.36 -39.42 -8.64
N THR A 173 -15.10 -40.71 -8.82
CA THR A 173 -13.75 -41.29 -8.86
C THR A 173 -13.02 -40.57 -9.97
N MET A 174 -12.32 -39.48 -9.62
CA MET A 174 -11.36 -38.85 -10.51
C MET A 174 -10.31 -39.91 -10.79
N ARG A 175 -10.41 -40.51 -11.98
CA ARG A 175 -9.34 -41.28 -12.60
C ARG A 175 -8.09 -40.42 -12.49
N THR A 176 -7.22 -40.81 -11.56
CA THR A 176 -5.86 -40.31 -11.49
C THR A 176 -5.26 -40.51 -12.87
N PRO A 177 -4.75 -39.45 -13.55
CA PRO A 177 -3.95 -39.67 -14.73
C PRO A 177 -2.79 -40.58 -14.28
N PHE A 178 -2.73 -41.77 -14.85
CA PHE A 178 -1.63 -42.70 -14.66
C PHE A 178 -0.37 -41.99 -15.15
N VAL A 179 0.34 -41.35 -14.23
CA VAL A 179 1.70 -40.86 -14.46
C VAL A 179 2.53 -42.12 -14.59
N GLY A 180 2.65 -42.61 -15.83
CA GLY A 180 3.55 -43.69 -16.14
C GLY A 180 4.95 -43.36 -15.63
N PRO A 181 5.75 -44.37 -15.26
CA PRO A 181 7.14 -44.15 -14.89
C PRO A 181 7.85 -43.34 -15.98
N PRO A 182 8.72 -42.38 -15.62
CA PRO A 182 9.44 -41.58 -16.59
C PRO A 182 10.17 -42.51 -17.56
N PRO A 183 10.18 -42.21 -18.87
CA PRO A 183 10.92 -43.02 -19.84
C PRO A 183 12.37 -43.12 -19.39
N ALA A 184 12.89 -44.35 -19.36
CA ALA A 184 14.27 -44.64 -19.05
C ALA A 184 15.15 -43.77 -19.96
N ARG A 185 15.94 -42.87 -19.34
CA ARG A 185 16.93 -42.07 -20.05
C ARG A 185 17.85 -43.02 -20.81
N SER A 186 17.80 -42.95 -22.13
CA SER A 186 18.78 -43.58 -23.00
C SER A 186 20.18 -43.09 -22.62
N PRO A 187 21.13 -43.98 -22.31
CA PRO A 187 22.50 -43.59 -22.04
C PRO A 187 23.19 -43.34 -23.38
N GLY A 188 23.36 -42.07 -23.75
CA GLY A 188 24.21 -41.74 -24.89
C GLY A 188 23.77 -40.51 -25.65
N GLU A 189 24.06 -39.33 -25.10
CA GLU A 189 24.49 -38.22 -25.96
C GLU A 189 25.35 -37.28 -25.11
N HIS A 190 26.67 -37.50 -25.21
CA HIS A 190 27.67 -36.56 -24.75
C HIS A 190 27.53 -35.29 -25.59
N VAL A 191 26.74 -34.32 -25.09
CA VAL A 191 26.81 -32.96 -25.59
C VAL A 191 28.18 -32.40 -25.16
N PRO A 192 29.06 -32.03 -26.09
CA PRO A 192 30.34 -31.43 -25.74
C PRO A 192 30.07 -30.12 -25.01
N ARG A 193 30.56 -30.03 -23.76
CA ARG A 193 30.66 -28.78 -23.01
C ARG A 193 31.47 -27.79 -23.85
N THR A 194 30.79 -26.90 -24.55
CA THR A 194 31.40 -25.68 -25.05
C THR A 194 31.79 -24.85 -23.85
N ARG A 195 33.09 -24.83 -23.60
CA ARG A 195 33.82 -24.02 -22.63
C ARG A 195 33.37 -22.56 -22.79
N SER A 196 32.53 -22.07 -21.88
CA SER A 196 32.24 -20.64 -21.76
C SER A 196 33.55 -19.92 -21.48
N GLU A 197 34.03 -19.18 -22.47
CA GLU A 197 35.02 -18.12 -22.31
C GLU A 197 34.51 -17.14 -21.26
N VAL A 198 35.13 -17.18 -20.08
CA VAL A 198 35.05 -16.13 -19.08
C VAL A 198 35.82 -14.95 -19.64
N VAL A 199 35.12 -13.97 -20.20
CA VAL A 199 35.69 -12.67 -20.57
C VAL A 199 36.06 -11.95 -19.25
N PRO A 200 37.35 -11.68 -18.99
CA PRO A 200 37.74 -10.90 -17.83
C PRO A 200 37.22 -9.47 -17.98
N ARG A 201 36.41 -9.01 -17.00
CA ARG A 201 36.00 -7.61 -16.92
C ARG A 201 37.24 -6.73 -16.73
N PRO A 202 37.39 -5.63 -17.50
CA PRO A 202 38.46 -4.67 -17.26
C PRO A 202 38.25 -4.02 -15.88
N ASN A 203 39.32 -4.05 -15.07
CA ASN A 203 39.41 -3.39 -13.78
C ASN A 203 38.90 -1.95 -13.87
N ALA A 204 37.87 -1.63 -13.09
CA ALA A 204 37.48 -0.26 -12.83
C ALA A 204 38.59 0.39 -12.00
N THR A 205 39.39 1.23 -12.64
CA THR A 205 40.36 2.11 -12.02
C THR A 205 39.64 2.99 -10.99
N LEU A 206 39.94 2.78 -9.71
CA LEU A 206 39.52 3.65 -8.62
C LEU A 206 40.25 4.98 -8.76
N GLU A 207 39.56 5.99 -9.28
CA GLU A 207 40.02 7.37 -9.24
C GLU A 207 40.05 7.85 -7.76
N PRO A 208 41.19 8.36 -7.25
CA PRO A 208 41.27 8.88 -5.90
C PRO A 208 40.47 10.17 -5.79
N VAL A 209 39.44 10.15 -4.94
CA VAL A 209 38.65 11.32 -4.55
C VAL A 209 39.58 12.37 -3.94
N ARG A 210 39.81 13.46 -4.67
CA ARG A 210 40.58 14.61 -4.16
C ARG A 210 39.76 15.34 -3.09
N PRO A 211 40.31 15.58 -1.88
CA PRO A 211 39.63 16.39 -0.88
C PRO A 211 39.63 17.86 -1.33
N LEU A 212 38.43 18.44 -1.45
CA LEU A 212 38.22 19.85 -1.75
C LEU A 212 38.53 20.69 -0.49
N ILE A 213 39.81 21.02 -0.28
CA ILE A 213 40.24 21.95 0.77
C ILE A 213 39.86 23.37 0.30
N ARG A 214 38.69 23.86 0.73
CA ARG A 214 38.35 25.29 0.65
C ARG A 214 39.17 26.06 1.68
N ARG A 215 40.31 26.60 1.25
CA ARG A 215 40.99 27.68 1.98
C ARG A 215 40.19 28.97 1.82
N ARG A 216 39.55 29.43 2.90
CA ARG A 216 39.16 30.84 3.06
C ARG A 216 40.37 31.61 3.61
N ALA A 217 41.10 32.27 2.71
CA ALA A 217 41.67 33.59 2.96
C ALA A 217 40.71 34.56 2.26
N GLY A 218 40.30 35.72 2.74
CA GLY A 218 40.72 36.63 3.80
C GLY A 218 40.17 38.01 3.41
N ALA A 219 40.35 39.00 4.29
CA ALA A 219 39.86 40.37 4.26
C ALA A 219 38.44 40.56 4.83
#